data_AF-A0A1V3P137-F1
#
_entry.id   AF-A0A1V3P137-F1
#
_cell.length_a   1.000
_cell.length_b   1.000
_cell.length_c   1.000
_cell.angle_alpha   90.00
_cell.angle_beta   90.00
_cell.angle_gamma   90.00
#
_symmetry.space_group_name_H-M   'P 1'
#
loop_
_entity.id
_entity.type
_entity.pdbx_description
1 polymer ?
#
loop_
_entity_poly.entity_id
_entity_poly.type
_entity_poly.pdbx_seq_one_letter_code
_entity_poly.pdbx_strand_id
1 'polypeptide(L)'
;MNAQTWLIILVLGGFLGMVGQCARAVVGLKKASDAAASNGQSLSDQFSGAKLGISLLIGFIAGVFAMVGLVVAGKLATVAAIDGQTVMTLLAAGYAGADFIEGFMQTALPKAPKP
;
A
#
# COMPACT_ATOMS: atom_id res chain seq x y z
N MET A 1 -12.50 -16.56 17.05
CA MET A 1 -11.31 -15.70 17.25
C MET A 1 -11.62 -14.68 18.33
N ASN A 2 -10.68 -14.39 19.24
CA ASN A 2 -10.85 -13.36 20.26
C ASN A 2 -10.32 -11.99 19.76
N ALA A 3 -10.59 -10.91 20.51
CA ALA A 3 -10.19 -9.55 20.11
C ALA A 3 -8.66 -9.39 19.95
N GLN A 4 -7.87 -10.10 20.77
CA GLN A 4 -6.41 -10.08 20.67
C GLN A 4 -5.91 -10.70 19.36
N THR A 5 -6.48 -11.83 18.93
CA THR A 5 -6.12 -12.47 17.65
C THR A 5 -6.44 -11.56 16.47
N TRP A 6 -7.59 -10.87 16.51
CA TRP A 6 -7.96 -9.89 15.49
C TRP A 6 -6.96 -8.75 15.42
N LEU A 7 -6.58 -8.18 16.56
CA LEU A 7 -5.61 -7.09 16.59
C LEU A 7 -4.27 -7.49 15.98
N ILE A 8 -3.76 -8.69 16.32
CA ILE A 8 -2.51 -9.20 15.75
C ILE A 8 -2.61 -9.35 14.24
N ILE A 9 -3.69 -9.96 13.74
CA ILE A 9 -3.89 -10.21 12.31
C ILE A 9 -4.01 -8.89 11.53
N LEU A 10 -4.77 -7.91 12.04
CA LEU A 10 -4.93 -6.61 11.41
C LEU A 10 -3.60 -5.86 11.35
N VAL A 11 -2.85 -5.84 12.45
CA VAL A 11 -1.53 -5.19 12.50
C VAL A 11 -0.56 -5.85 11.52
N LEU A 12 -0.53 -7.18 11.49
CA LEU A 12 0.39 -7.96 10.63
C LEU A 12 0.04 -7.80 9.15
N GLY A 13 -1.25 -7.89 8.80
CA GLY A 13 -1.74 -7.62 7.44
C GLY A 13 -1.46 -6.19 6.98
N GLY A 14 -1.64 -5.21 7.87
CA GLY A 14 -1.35 -3.82 7.58
C GLY A 14 0.15 -3.56 7.35
N PHE A 15 1.02 -4.09 8.20
CA PHE A 15 2.48 -3.95 7.98
C PHE A 15 2.94 -4.67 6.71
N LEU A 16 2.42 -5.86 6.41
CA LEU A 16 2.72 -6.53 5.13
C LEU A 16 2.23 -5.71 3.93
N GLY A 17 1.03 -5.13 4.01
CA GLY A 17 0.54 -4.23 2.97
C GLY A 17 1.43 -2.99 2.79
N MET A 18 1.89 -2.41 3.91
CA MET A 18 2.83 -1.30 3.90
C MET A 18 4.17 -1.68 3.24
N VAL A 19 4.71 -2.86 3.51
CA VAL A 19 5.93 -3.37 2.85
C VAL A 19 5.73 -3.50 1.34
N GLY A 20 4.58 -4.03 0.89
CA GLY A 20 4.24 -4.07 -0.54
C GLY A 20 4.23 -2.68 -1.18
N GLN A 21 3.69 -1.68 -0.49
CA GLN A 21 3.66 -0.30 -0.96
C GLN A 21 5.04 0.40 -0.90
N CYS A 22 5.92 0.03 0.03
CA CYS A 22 7.29 0.54 0.07
C CYS A 22 8.07 0.19 -1.20
N ALA A 23 7.87 -1.00 -1.77
CA ALA A 23 8.49 -1.38 -3.04
C ALA A 23 8.10 -0.41 -4.18
N ARG A 24 6.82 -0.01 -4.24
CA ARG A 24 6.33 1.00 -5.18
C ARG A 24 6.93 2.38 -4.89
N ALA A 25 6.98 2.79 -3.63
CA ALA A 25 7.53 4.08 -3.23
C ALA A 25 8.99 4.26 -3.68
N VAL A 26 9.82 3.22 -3.58
CA VAL A 26 11.22 3.25 -4.05
C VAL A 26 11.29 3.43 -5.57
N VAL A 27 10.47 2.71 -6.33
CA VAL A 27 10.42 2.86 -7.80
C VAL A 27 9.89 4.24 -8.21
N GLY A 28 8.86 4.75 -7.52
CA GLY A 28 8.31 6.08 -7.75
C GLY A 28 9.31 7.19 -7.45
N LEU A 29 10.08 7.05 -6.38
CA LEU A 29 11.16 7.98 -6.02
C LEU A 29 12.26 8.00 -7.08
N LYS A 30 12.65 6.83 -7.59
CA LYS A 30 13.62 6.73 -8.69
C LYS A 30 13.11 7.43 -9.96
N LYS A 31 11.85 7.19 -10.34
CA LYS A 31 11.24 7.88 -11.50
C LYS A 31 11.18 9.40 -11.32
N ALA A 32 10.83 9.86 -10.12
CA ALA A 32 10.85 11.29 -9.79
C ALA A 32 12.28 11.87 -9.88
N SER A 33 13.29 11.10 -9.48
CA SER A 33 14.70 11.47 -9.62
C SER A 33 15.13 11.59 -11.08
N ASP A 34 14.78 10.62 -11.91
CA ASP A 34 15.12 10.63 -13.34
C ASP A 34 14.41 11.78 -14.07
N ALA A 35 13.18 12.10 -13.68
CA ALA A 35 12.40 13.23 -14.20
C ALA A 35 12.94 14.60 -13.74
N ALA A 36 13.37 14.70 -12.48
CA ALA A 36 14.01 15.91 -11.95
C ALA A 36 15.36 16.18 -12.64
N ALA A 37 16.18 15.14 -12.81
CA ALA A 37 17.45 15.22 -13.53
C ALA A 37 17.27 15.67 -14.99
N SER A 38 16.23 15.18 -15.66
CA SER A 38 15.91 15.55 -17.05
C SER A 38 15.41 16.99 -17.20
N ASN A 39 14.82 17.57 -16.14
CA ASN A 39 14.30 18.94 -16.11
C ASN A 39 15.25 19.94 -15.42
N GLY A 40 16.45 19.52 -15.02
CA GLY A 40 17.41 20.37 -14.29
C GLY A 40 16.91 20.82 -12.91
N GLN A 41 15.97 20.09 -12.31
CA GLN A 41 15.38 20.39 -10.99
C GLN A 41 15.95 19.48 -9.91
N SER A 42 15.87 19.92 -8.65
CA SER A 42 16.30 19.10 -7.51
C SER A 42 15.21 18.08 -7.13
N LEU A 43 15.63 16.90 -6.65
CA LEU A 43 14.70 15.88 -6.15
C LEU A 43 13.81 16.41 -5.01
N SER A 44 14.35 17.32 -4.19
CA SER A 44 13.63 17.94 -3.08
C SER A 44 12.45 18.81 -3.53
N ASP A 45 12.47 19.36 -4.74
CA ASP A 45 11.37 20.19 -5.25
C ASP A 45 10.15 19.36 -5.65
N GLN A 46 10.36 18.09 -6.02
CA GLN A 46 9.29 17.18 -6.45
C GLN A 46 8.89 16.15 -5.38
N PHE A 47 9.78 15.86 -4.44
CA PHE A 47 9.53 14.92 -3.37
C PHE A 47 8.61 15.53 -2.30
N SER A 48 7.54 14.82 -1.95
CA SER A 48 6.65 15.19 -0.85
C SER A 48 6.53 14.04 0.14
N GLY A 49 7.12 14.22 1.33
CA GLY A 49 7.00 13.26 2.43
C GLY A 49 5.55 13.02 2.86
N ALA A 50 4.69 14.05 2.76
CA ALA A 50 3.25 13.90 3.01
C ALA A 50 2.59 12.95 2.01
N LYS A 51 2.92 13.04 0.72
CA LYS A 51 2.41 12.11 -0.30
C LYS A 51 2.91 10.68 -0.06
N LEU A 52 4.17 10.52 0.32
CA LEU A 52 4.73 9.22 0.69
C LEU A 52 4.00 8.61 1.89
N GLY A 53 3.76 9.40 2.95
CA GLY A 53 3.04 8.96 4.14
C GLY A 53 1.59 8.55 3.84
N ILE A 54 0.88 9.33 3.02
CA ILE A 54 -0.47 8.99 2.57
C ILE A 54 -0.45 7.69 1.75
N SER A 55 0.52 7.52 0.85
CA SER A 55 0.61 6.28 0.06
C SER A 55 0.90 5.07 0.94
N LEU A 56 1.78 5.18 1.95
CA LEU A 56 2.04 4.11 2.92
C LEU A 56 0.80 3.74 3.73
N LEU A 57 0.01 4.74 4.15
CA LEU A 57 -1.25 4.52 4.86
C LEU A 57 -2.26 3.76 3.98
N ILE A 58 -2.34 4.12 2.69
CA ILE A 58 -3.16 3.42 1.72
C ILE A 58 -2.72 1.95 1.60
N GLY A 59 -1.42 1.68 1.49
CA GLY A 59 -0.87 0.32 1.48
C GLY A 59 -1.19 -0.48 2.74
N PHE A 60 -1.13 0.18 3.92
CA PHE A 60 -1.52 -0.43 5.18
C PHE A 60 -3.00 -0.83 5.20
N ILE A 61 -3.89 0.08 4.80
CA ILE A 61 -5.34 -0.19 4.74
C ILE A 61 -5.65 -1.32 3.75
N ALA A 62 -5.00 -1.33 2.58
CA ALA A 62 -5.14 -2.41 1.60
C ALA A 62 -4.71 -3.78 2.17
N GLY A 63 -3.58 -3.83 2.89
CA GLY A 63 -3.10 -5.03 3.56
C GLY A 63 -4.05 -5.53 4.65
N VAL A 64 -4.63 -4.61 5.44
CA VAL A 64 -5.68 -4.93 6.41
C VAL A 64 -6.89 -5.57 5.73
N PHE A 65 -7.39 -4.98 4.65
CA PHE A 65 -8.54 -5.53 3.92
C PHE A 65 -8.25 -6.90 3.30
N ALA A 66 -7.07 -7.08 2.71
CA ALA A 66 -6.66 -8.38 2.18
C ALA A 66 -6.65 -9.45 3.28
N MET A 67 -6.14 -9.08 4.46
CA MET A 67 -6.07 -10.00 5.58
C MET A 67 -7.45 -10.36 6.15
N VAL A 68 -8.34 -9.38 6.29
CA VAL A 68 -9.74 -9.61 6.66
C VAL A 68 -10.44 -10.50 5.63
N GLY A 69 -10.21 -10.27 4.34
CA GLY A 69 -10.77 -11.08 3.25
C GLY A 69 -10.37 -12.55 3.35
N LEU A 70 -9.11 -12.84 3.68
CA LEU A 70 -8.63 -14.22 3.88
C LEU A 70 -9.26 -14.91 5.09
N VAL A 71 -9.49 -14.16 6.18
CA VAL A 71 -10.18 -14.69 7.37
C VAL A 71 -11.65 -14.98 7.07
N VAL A 72 -12.35 -14.04 6.41
CA VAL A 72 -13.77 -14.20 6.05
C VAL A 72 -13.96 -15.33 5.03
N ALA A 73 -13.01 -15.52 4.11
CA ALA A 73 -13.01 -16.63 3.15
C ALA A 73 -12.67 -18.00 3.78
N GLY A 74 -12.45 -18.07 5.11
CA GLY A 74 -12.11 -19.29 5.82
C GLY A 74 -10.70 -19.81 5.53
N LYS A 75 -9.87 -19.05 4.81
CA LYS A 75 -8.49 -19.43 4.43
C LYS A 75 -7.47 -19.18 5.54
N LEU A 76 -7.81 -18.34 6.52
CA LEU A 76 -6.97 -18.13 7.70
C LEU A 76 -7.79 -18.25 8.98
N ALA A 77 -7.63 -19.36 9.70
CA ALA A 77 -8.31 -19.62 10.98
C ALA A 77 -7.47 -19.22 12.20
N THR A 78 -6.13 -19.25 12.09
CA THR A 78 -5.20 -18.91 13.17
C THR A 78 -3.93 -18.26 12.62
N VAL A 79 -3.22 -17.49 13.46
CA VAL A 79 -1.94 -16.84 13.10
C VAL A 79 -0.86 -17.88 12.76
N ALA A 80 -0.93 -19.08 13.35
CA ALA A 80 -0.02 -20.19 13.04
C ALA A 80 -0.21 -20.78 11.64
N ALA A 81 -1.34 -20.48 10.98
CA ALA A 81 -1.62 -20.92 9.61
C ALA A 81 -1.09 -19.93 8.55
N ILE A 82 -0.38 -18.87 8.95
CA ILE A 82 0.26 -17.95 8.00
C ILE A 82 1.50 -18.64 7.42
N ASP A 83 1.36 -19.12 6.19
CA ASP A 83 2.45 -19.69 5.41
C ASP A 83 3.10 -18.62 4.51
N GLY A 84 4.24 -18.96 3.88
CA GLY A 84 4.96 -18.05 2.98
C GLY A 84 4.11 -17.58 1.80
N GLN A 85 3.16 -18.40 1.33
CA GLN A 85 2.24 -18.04 0.26
C GLN A 85 1.24 -16.96 0.71
N THR A 86 0.74 -17.04 1.94
CA THR A 86 -0.12 -16.01 2.54
C THR A 86 0.62 -14.68 2.65
N VAL A 87 1.89 -14.72 3.10
CA VAL A 87 2.75 -13.53 3.17
C VAL A 87 2.93 -12.89 1.79
N MET A 88 3.24 -13.69 0.76
CA MET A 88 3.40 -13.19 -0.60
C MET A 88 2.09 -12.62 -1.17
N THR A 89 0.97 -13.25 -0.86
CA THR A 89 -0.37 -12.78 -1.27
C THR A 89 -0.69 -11.43 -0.63
N LEU A 90 -0.36 -11.23 0.64
CA LEU A 90 -0.57 -9.95 1.34
C LEU A 90 0.32 -8.84 0.80
N LEU A 91 1.58 -9.13 0.48
CA LEU A 91 2.48 -8.19 -0.18
C LEU A 91 1.93 -7.75 -1.55
N ALA A 92 1.48 -8.72 -2.36
CA ALA A 92 0.89 -8.45 -3.66
C ALA A 92 -0.44 -7.68 -3.56
N ALA A 93 -1.28 -8.01 -2.57
CA ALA A 93 -2.54 -7.31 -2.33
C ALA A 93 -2.32 -5.89 -1.81
N GLY A 94 -1.29 -5.64 -1.00
CA GLY A 94 -0.89 -4.29 -0.60
C GLY A 94 -0.46 -3.44 -1.80
N TYR A 95 0.36 -4.02 -2.68
CA TYR A 95 0.78 -3.36 -3.93
C TYR A 95 -0.42 -3.05 -4.85
N ALA A 96 -1.25 -4.05 -5.15
CA ALA A 96 -2.40 -3.89 -6.05
C ALA A 96 -3.52 -3.03 -5.45
N GLY A 97 -3.75 -3.12 -4.14
CA GLY A 97 -4.77 -2.33 -3.44
C GLY A 97 -4.40 -0.85 -3.38
N ALA A 98 -3.12 -0.52 -3.22
CA ALA A 98 -2.66 0.86 -3.32
C ALA A 98 -2.85 1.43 -4.73
N ASP A 99 -2.56 0.64 -5.77
CA ASP A 99 -2.87 0.99 -7.16
C ASP A 99 -4.37 1.25 -7.38
N PHE A 100 -5.22 0.38 -6.84
CA PHE A 100 -6.67 0.53 -6.95
C PHE A 100 -7.16 1.82 -6.28
N ILE A 101 -6.69 2.12 -5.07
CA ILE A 101 -7.09 3.33 -4.32
C ILE A 101 -6.56 4.59 -5.01
N GLU A 102 -5.31 4.60 -5.46
CA GLU A 102 -4.74 5.74 -6.21
C GLU A 102 -5.47 5.96 -7.55
N GLY A 103 -5.74 4.90 -8.32
CA GLY A 103 -6.46 4.97 -9.59
C GLY A 103 -7.92 5.41 -9.40
N PHE A 104 -8.58 4.94 -8.34
CA PHE A 104 -9.91 5.40 -7.97
C PHE A 104 -9.90 6.89 -7.62
N MET A 105 -8.93 7.37 -6.81
CA MET A 105 -8.81 8.80 -6.48
C MET A 105 -8.60 9.68 -7.71
N GLN A 106 -7.81 9.23 -8.70
CA GLN A 106 -7.60 9.98 -9.95
C GLN A 106 -8.83 10.04 -10.85
N THR A 107 -9.73 9.07 -10.73
CA THR A 107 -10.94 8.96 -11.57
C THR A 107 -12.15 9.61 -10.90
N ALA A 108 -12.26 9.50 -9.58
CA ALA A 108 -13.38 10.00 -8.78
C ALA A 108 -13.25 11.49 -8.43
N LEU A 109 -12.03 12.04 -8.38
CA LEU A 109 -11.82 13.47 -8.20
C LEU A 109 -11.72 14.16 -9.58
N PRO A 110 -12.62 15.10 -9.92
CA PRO A 110 -12.53 15.84 -11.16
C PRO A 110 -11.19 16.60 -11.20
N LYS A 111 -10.47 16.52 -12.32
CA LYS A 111 -9.31 17.38 -12.57
C LYS A 111 -9.79 18.83 -12.48
N ALA A 112 -9.19 19.63 -11.59
CA ALA A 112 -9.39 21.07 -11.59
C ALA A 112 -9.10 21.61 -13.01
N PRO A 113 -9.94 22.51 -13.56
CA PRO A 113 -9.70 23.09 -14.88
C PRO A 113 -8.32 23.76 -14.88
N LYS A 114 -7.50 23.47 -15.90
CA LYS A 114 -6.24 24.21 -16.11
C LYS A 114 -6.57 25.69 -16.35
N PRO A 115 -5.90 26.64 -15.67
CA PRO A 115 -5.92 28.05 -16.07
C PRO A 115 -5.24 28.25 -17.43
#